data_AF-A0A162Q6T1-F1
#
_entry.id   AF-A0A162Q6T1-F1
#
_cell.length_a   1.000
_cell.length_b   1.000
_cell.length_c   1.000
_cell.angle_alpha   90.00
_cell.angle_beta   90.00
_cell.angle_gamma   90.00
#
_symmetry.space_group_name_H-M   'P 1'
#
loop_
_entity.id
_entity.type
_entity.pdbx_description
1 polymer ?
#
loop_
_entity_poly.entity_id
_entity_poly.type
_entity_poly.pdbx_seq_one_letter_code
_entity_poly.pdbx_strand_id
1 'polypeptide(L)'
;MNSTPQPDISQGVVIHDQTNNTLRHPVVHYVFEGEDFPNVPKEQLILIDIDPATTTLNSIDSYSPHFQVTDCQLEQSIPKDTFEEAFSTISLTIEGVSAPRLEDAEPIRSLDHLKESLLEFKTRNELANLVFSPFISEQI
;
A
#
# COMPACT_ATOMS: atom_id res chain seq x y z
N MET A 1 16.04 35.67 -2.34
CA MET A 1 15.22 34.78 -1.49
C MET A 1 15.47 33.39 -2.02
N ASN A 2 16.25 32.57 -1.30
CA ASN A 2 16.50 31.19 -1.70
C ASN A 2 15.23 30.40 -1.38
N SER A 3 14.46 30.05 -2.41
CA SER A 3 13.44 29.01 -2.33
C SER A 3 14.17 27.70 -2.07
N THR A 4 14.17 27.23 -0.83
CA THR A 4 14.56 25.86 -0.51
C THR A 4 13.67 24.95 -1.37
N PRO A 5 14.21 24.01 -2.17
CA PRO A 5 13.39 23.06 -2.88
C PRO A 5 12.57 22.31 -1.82
N GLN A 6 11.26 22.53 -1.85
CA GLN A 6 10.33 21.83 -0.98
C GLN A 6 10.50 20.34 -1.28
N PRO A 7 10.71 19.48 -0.26
CA PRO A 7 10.85 18.05 -0.51
C PRO A 7 9.62 17.60 -1.27
N ASP A 8 9.88 16.80 -2.29
CA ASP A 8 8.92 16.20 -3.20
C ASP A 8 8.13 15.16 -2.37
N ILE A 9 7.20 15.65 -1.56
CA ILE A 9 6.40 14.86 -0.62
C ILE A 9 5.18 14.34 -1.37
N SER A 10 4.95 13.02 -1.33
CA SER A 10 3.79 12.39 -1.95
C SER A 10 2.48 12.97 -1.42
N GLN A 11 1.70 13.68 -2.24
CA GLN A 11 0.46 14.30 -1.80
C GLN A 11 -0.76 13.40 -1.93
N GLY A 12 -0.67 12.31 -2.70
CA GLY A 12 -1.74 11.34 -2.88
C GLY A 12 -1.31 9.95 -2.42
N VAL A 13 -1.51 9.63 -1.13
CA VAL A 13 -1.30 8.26 -0.62
C VAL A 13 -2.63 7.52 -0.58
N VAL A 14 -2.68 6.34 -1.20
CA VAL A 14 -3.85 5.47 -1.25
C VAL A 14 -3.44 4.03 -0.93
N ILE A 15 -4.29 3.35 -0.15
CA ILE A 15 -4.21 1.90 0.06
C ILE A 15 -5.35 1.24 -0.73
N HIS A 16 -5.01 0.35 -1.65
CA HIS A 16 -5.96 -0.53 -2.34
C HIS A 16 -6.00 -1.90 -1.66
N ASP A 17 -7.12 -2.19 -1.01
CA ASP A 17 -7.40 -3.51 -0.45
C ASP A 17 -8.01 -4.39 -1.55
N GLN A 18 -7.18 -5.28 -2.10
CA GLN A 18 -7.53 -6.18 -3.19
C GLN A 18 -8.53 -7.26 -2.76
N THR A 19 -8.61 -7.57 -1.46
CA THR A 19 -9.57 -8.57 -0.94
C THR A 19 -10.99 -8.05 -1.00
N ASN A 20 -11.20 -6.80 -0.60
CA ASN A 20 -12.52 -6.16 -0.58
C ASN A 20 -12.76 -5.26 -1.81
N ASN A 21 -11.76 -5.11 -2.68
CA ASN A 21 -11.71 -4.14 -3.77
C ASN A 21 -12.09 -2.72 -3.32
N THR A 22 -11.46 -2.24 -2.24
CA THR A 22 -11.73 -0.90 -1.66
C THR A 22 -10.50 -0.02 -1.69
N LEU A 23 -10.69 1.28 -1.91
CA LEU A 23 -9.64 2.29 -1.78
C LEU A 23 -9.79 3.01 -0.44
N ARG A 24 -8.69 3.22 0.26
CA ARG A 24 -8.63 3.90 1.56
C ARG A 24 -7.54 4.96 1.56
N HIS A 25 -7.78 6.06 2.27
CA HIS A 25 -6.79 7.10 2.48
C HIS A 25 -6.21 6.96 3.89
N PRO A 26 -4.94 6.56 4.05
CA PRO A 26 -4.31 6.42 5.36
C PRO A 26 -3.98 7.78 5.96
N VAL A 27 -3.76 7.80 7.28
CA VAL A 27 -3.05 8.90 7.93
C VAL A 27 -1.57 8.73 7.64
N VAL A 28 -0.93 9.76 7.09
CA VAL A 28 0.46 9.72 6.64
C VAL A 28 1.31 10.55 7.60
N HIS A 29 2.41 9.96 8.06
CA HIS A 29 3.44 10.64 8.84
C HIS A 29 4.76 10.57 8.07
N TYR A 30 5.33 11.73 7.77
CA TYR A 30 6.69 11.82 7.24
C TYR A 30 7.64 11.96 8.42
N VAL A 31 8.71 11.15 8.41
CA VAL A 31 9.74 11.16 9.44
C VAL A 31 11.08 11.36 8.75
N PHE A 32 11.75 12.45 9.05
CA PHE A 32 13.08 12.75 8.49
C PHE A 32 14.19 12.35 9.46
N GLU A 33 15.42 12.27 8.94
CA GLU A 33 16.58 11.92 9.76
C GLU A 33 16.75 12.89 10.94
N GLY A 34 16.83 12.35 12.15
CA GLY A 34 16.97 13.13 13.39
C GLY A 34 15.65 13.60 14.02
N GLU A 35 14.50 13.30 13.42
CA GLU A 35 13.19 13.53 14.03
C GLU A 35 12.73 12.32 14.86
N ASP A 36 11.93 12.58 15.90
CA ASP A 36 11.32 11.53 16.71
C ASP A 36 10.22 10.80 15.92
N PHE A 37 10.17 9.47 16.08
CA PHE A 37 9.12 8.66 15.46
C PHE A 37 7.74 9.00 16.07
N PRO A 38 6.67 9.11 15.26
CA PRO A 38 5.34 9.45 15.75
C PRO A 38 4.81 8.37 16.70
N ASN A 39 3.97 8.78 17.65
CA ASN A 39 3.36 7.87 18.63
C ASN A 39 2.22 7.05 17.99
N VAL A 40 2.58 6.10 17.12
CA VAL A 40 1.66 5.20 16.42
C VAL A 40 1.91 3.77 16.89
N PRO A 41 0.86 2.98 17.22
CA PRO A 41 1.03 1.57 17.56
C PRO A 41 1.71 0.79 16.42
N LYS A 42 2.74 0.02 16.75
CA LYS A 42 3.52 -0.76 15.77
C LYS A 42 2.64 -1.67 14.91
N GLU A 43 1.63 -2.28 15.50
CA GLU A 43 0.69 -3.18 14.83
C GLU A 43 -0.30 -2.48 13.88
N GLN A 44 -0.21 -1.16 13.71
CA GLN A 44 -1.12 -0.37 12.87
C GLN A 44 -0.37 0.52 11.89
N LEU A 45 0.88 0.18 11.55
CA LEU A 45 1.69 0.97 10.62
C LEU A 45 2.21 0.15 9.45
N ILE A 46 2.36 0.85 8.33
CA ILE A 46 3.14 0.44 7.17
C ILE A 46 4.30 1.42 7.11
N LEU A 47 5.53 0.92 7.15
CA LEU A 47 6.74 1.72 7.06
C LEU A 47 7.24 1.68 5.63
N ILE A 48 7.53 2.85 5.08
CA ILE A 48 7.92 3.02 3.69
C ILE A 48 9.18 3.86 3.68
N ASP A 49 10.28 3.28 3.21
CA ASP A 49 11.53 3.99 3.02
C ASP A 49 11.64 4.45 1.57
N ILE A 50 11.85 5.75 1.39
CA ILE A 50 11.92 6.41 0.08
C ILE A 50 13.25 7.14 0.03
N ASP A 51 14.04 6.88 -1.02
CA ASP A 51 15.24 7.66 -1.28
C ASP A 51 14.85 9.07 -1.75
N PRO A 52 15.18 10.13 -0.97
CA PRO A 52 14.82 11.49 -1.31
C PRO A 52 15.57 12.04 -2.53
N ALA A 53 16.68 11.42 -2.94
CA ALA A 53 17.47 11.88 -4.08
C ALA A 53 16.94 11.32 -5.41
N THR A 54 16.41 10.10 -5.38
CA THR A 54 15.98 9.39 -6.59
C THR A 54 14.46 9.26 -6.69
N THR A 55 13.72 9.58 -5.62
CA THR A 55 12.27 9.36 -5.53
C THR A 55 11.96 7.90 -5.89
N THR A 56 12.75 6.99 -5.32
CA THR A 56 12.55 5.55 -5.49
C THR A 56 12.25 4.90 -4.15
N LEU A 57 11.50 3.80 -4.20
CA LEU A 57 11.16 3.01 -3.03
C LEU A 57 12.37 2.13 -2.64
N ASN A 58 12.91 2.32 -1.44
CA ASN A 58 13.99 1.48 -0.90
C ASN A 58 13.42 0.19 -0.30
N SER A 59 12.41 0.32 0.56
CA SER A 59 11.76 -0.81 1.22
C SER A 59 10.34 -0.46 1.65
N ILE A 60 9.55 -1.51 1.86
CA ILE A 60 8.21 -1.41 2.45
C ILE A 60 7.99 -2.56 3.44
N ASP A 61 7.57 -2.20 4.65
CA ASP A 61 7.31 -3.15 5.73
C ASP A 61 5.89 -2.95 6.26
N SER A 62 5.04 -3.97 6.12
CA SER A 62 3.73 -3.99 6.80
C SER A 62 3.84 -4.67 8.15
N TYR A 63 3.55 -3.94 9.23
CA TYR A 63 3.48 -4.50 10.58
C TYR A 63 2.05 -4.81 11.02
N SER A 64 1.06 -4.53 10.17
CA SER A 64 -0.34 -4.77 10.46
C SER A 64 -0.68 -6.27 10.44
N PRO A 65 -1.31 -6.82 11.50
CA PRO A 65 -1.82 -8.18 11.48
C PRO A 65 -3.09 -8.32 10.61
N HIS A 66 -3.69 -7.19 10.22
CA HIS A 66 -4.96 -7.15 9.50
C HIS A 66 -4.81 -6.85 8.01
N PHE A 67 -3.62 -6.42 7.58
CA PHE A 67 -3.36 -6.01 6.21
C PHE A 67 -1.92 -6.36 5.83
N GLN A 68 -1.74 -7.08 4.74
CA GLN A 68 -0.42 -7.39 4.19
C GLN A 68 -0.24 -6.71 2.85
N VAL A 69 0.88 -5.99 2.72
CA VAL A 69 1.25 -5.32 1.48
C VAL A 69 1.67 -6.38 0.45
N THR A 70 1.18 -6.24 -0.77
CA THR A 70 1.53 -7.08 -1.92
C THR A 70 2.37 -6.33 -2.95
N ASP A 71 2.12 -5.03 -3.12
CA ASP A 71 2.88 -4.17 -4.04
C ASP A 71 2.85 -2.71 -3.56
N CYS A 72 3.79 -1.91 -4.04
CA CYS A 72 3.86 -0.49 -3.76
C CYS A 72 4.44 0.29 -4.93
N GLN A 73 3.67 1.24 -5.43
CA GLN A 73 3.99 2.02 -6.61
C GLN A 73 4.09 3.49 -6.26
N LEU A 74 5.21 4.10 -6.66
CA LEU A 74 5.48 5.52 -6.51
C LEU A 74 5.49 6.14 -7.91
N GLU A 75 4.53 7.01 -8.19
CA GLU A 75 4.38 7.68 -9.49
C GLU A 75 4.64 9.18 -9.33
N GLN A 76 5.55 9.72 -10.14
CA GLN A 76 5.80 11.16 -10.21
C GLN A 76 5.07 11.75 -11.42
N SER A 77 4.09 12.61 -11.16
CA SER A 77 3.34 13.32 -12.18
C SER A 77 3.87 14.74 -12.31
N ILE A 78 4.33 15.11 -13.51
CA ILE A 78 4.61 16.50 -13.86
C ILE A 78 3.37 17.04 -14.60
N PRO A 79 2.56 17.91 -13.99
CA PRO A 79 1.41 18.49 -14.68
C PRO A 79 1.91 19.28 -15.89
N LYS A 80 1.50 18.85 -17.10
CA LYS A 80 1.96 19.43 -18.36
C LYS A 80 1.22 20.71 -18.76
N ASP A 81 0.20 21.13 -18.00
CA ASP A 81 -0.71 22.21 -18.40
C ASP A 81 -1.07 23.11 -17.22
N THR A 82 -0.15 23.94 -16.73
CA THR A 82 -0.52 25.21 -16.08
C THR A 82 0.65 26.20 -16.15
N PHE A 83 0.36 27.46 -16.45
CA PHE A 83 1.31 28.60 -16.43
C PHE A 83 1.75 29.01 -15.01
N GLU A 84 1.52 28.15 -14.01
CA GLU A 84 1.97 28.31 -12.63
C GLU A 84 3.05 27.27 -12.37
N GLU A 85 4.03 27.62 -11.53
CA GLU A 85 5.24 26.84 -11.24
C GLU A 85 4.97 25.32 -11.24
N ALA A 86 5.71 24.58 -12.07
CA ALA A 86 5.53 23.14 -12.22
C ALA A 86 5.90 22.44 -10.90
N PHE A 87 4.93 22.25 -10.02
CA PHE A 87 5.07 21.40 -8.85
C PHE A 87 4.97 19.95 -9.31
N SER A 88 6.02 19.18 -9.01
CA SER A 88 5.99 17.74 -9.18
C SER A 88 5.06 17.17 -8.10
N THR A 89 4.06 16.38 -8.49
CA THR A 89 3.17 15.70 -7.54
C THR A 89 3.56 14.24 -7.53
N ILE A 90 3.93 13.75 -6.36
CA ILE A 90 4.17 12.32 -6.15
C ILE A 90 2.90 11.68 -5.60
N SER A 91 2.53 10.54 -6.17
CA SER A 91 1.45 9.69 -5.72
C SER A 91 1.99 8.32 -5.33
N LEU A 92 1.51 7.81 -4.20
CA LEU A 92 1.91 6.55 -3.62
C LEU A 92 0.69 5.64 -3.52
N THR A 93 0.72 4.54 -4.26
CA THR A 93 -0.29 3.50 -4.22
C THR A 93 0.28 2.28 -3.52
N ILE A 94 -0.37 1.87 -2.43
CA ILE A 94 -0.01 0.68 -1.67
C ILE A 94 -1.08 -0.37 -1.97
N GLU A 95 -0.71 -1.46 -2.61
CA GLU A 95 -1.60 -2.59 -2.82
C GLU A 95 -1.41 -3.59 -1.69
N GLY A 96 -2.50 -4.20 -1.25
CA GLY A 96 -2.42 -5.27 -0.28
C GLY A 96 -3.74 -5.95 -0.02
N VAL A 97 -3.69 -6.87 0.92
CA VAL A 97 -4.76 -7.81 1.20
C VAL A 97 -5.12 -7.80 2.67
N SER A 98 -6.41 -7.65 2.96
CA SER A 98 -6.93 -7.73 4.31
C SER A 98 -7.07 -9.17 4.77
N ALA A 99 -6.79 -9.43 6.04
CA ALA A 99 -7.08 -10.72 6.66
C ALA A 99 -8.60 -11.00 6.60
N PRO A 100 -9.02 -12.20 6.15
CA PRO A 100 -10.43 -12.55 6.14
C PRO A 100 -10.95 -12.63 7.58
N ARG A 101 -12.11 -12.02 7.83
CA ARG A 101 -12.84 -12.23 9.07
C ARG A 101 -13.52 -13.58 8.96
N LEU A 102 -13.15 -14.53 9.82
CA LEU A 102 -13.74 -15.88 9.87
C LEU A 102 -15.25 -15.87 10.14
N GLU A 103 -15.78 -14.73 10.60
CA GLU A 103 -17.18 -14.53 10.99
C GLU A 103 -18.10 -14.24 9.79
N ASP A 104 -17.55 -13.90 8.62
CA ASP A 104 -18.34 -13.51 7.43
C ASP A 104 -18.69 -14.69 6.50
N ALA A 105 -18.48 -15.93 6.95
CA ALA A 105 -18.75 -17.11 6.13
C ALA A 105 -20.27 -17.38 6.02
N GLU A 106 -20.88 -16.89 4.94
CA GLU A 106 -22.28 -17.17 4.65
C GLU A 106 -22.51 -18.63 4.21
N PRO A 107 -23.60 -19.28 4.68
CA PRO A 107 -23.95 -20.61 4.20
C PRO A 107 -24.28 -20.59 2.71
N ILE A 108 -23.83 -21.62 1.97
CA ILE A 108 -24.06 -21.74 0.53
C ILE A 108 -25.56 -21.89 0.24
N ARG A 109 -26.16 -20.91 -0.46
CA ARG A 109 -27.60 -20.86 -0.73
C ARG A 109 -28.01 -21.35 -2.13
N SER A 110 -27.06 -21.43 -3.06
CA SER A 110 -27.32 -21.88 -4.45
C SER A 110 -26.04 -22.38 -5.13
N LEU A 111 -26.21 -23.04 -6.29
CA LEU A 111 -25.08 -23.47 -7.13
C LEU A 111 -24.31 -22.27 -7.70
N ASP A 112 -24.99 -21.18 -8.02
CA ASP A 112 -24.33 -19.97 -8.53
C ASP A 112 -23.54 -19.27 -7.43
N HIS A 113 -24.11 -19.18 -6.21
CA HIS A 113 -23.40 -18.70 -5.03
C HIS A 113 -22.16 -19.57 -4.74
N LEU A 114 -22.27 -20.90 -4.90
CA LEU A 114 -21.12 -21.79 -4.74
C LEU A 114 -20.00 -21.49 -5.75
N LYS A 115 -20.34 -21.23 -7.02
CA LYS A 115 -19.35 -20.88 -8.05
C LYS A 115 -18.65 -19.56 -7.74
N GLU A 116 -19.40 -18.57 -7.29
CA GLU A 116 -18.89 -17.26 -6.89
C GLU A 116 -17.96 -17.39 -5.67
N SER A 117 -18.40 -18.08 -4.61
CA SER A 117 -17.56 -18.33 -3.43
C SER A 117 -16.29 -19.11 -3.77
N LEU A 118 -16.35 -20.08 -4.70
CA LEU A 118 -15.17 -20.81 -5.16
C LEU A 118 -14.20 -19.92 -5.95
N LEU A 119 -14.72 -19.02 -6.78
CA LEU A 119 -13.90 -18.07 -7.52
C LEU A 119 -13.17 -17.12 -6.55
N GLU A 120 -13.89 -16.53 -5.61
CA GLU A 120 -13.29 -15.67 -4.58
C GLU A 120 -12.24 -16.42 -3.75
N PHE A 121 -12.53 -17.68 -3.38
CA PHE A 121 -11.57 -18.50 -2.65
C PHE A 121 -10.29 -18.72 -3.47
N LYS A 122 -10.43 -19.02 -4.77
CA LYS A 122 -9.29 -19.19 -5.66
C LYS A 122 -8.46 -17.91 -5.77
N THR A 123 -9.10 -16.76 -6.00
CA THR A 123 -8.44 -15.45 -6.06
C THR A 123 -7.72 -15.14 -4.76
N ARG A 124 -8.35 -15.39 -3.60
CA ARG A 124 -7.70 -15.23 -2.29
C ARG A 124 -6.46 -16.11 -2.13
N ASN A 125 -6.51 -17.34 -2.62
CA ASN A 125 -5.38 -18.25 -2.53
C ASN A 125 -4.22 -17.82 -3.44
N GLU A 126 -4.51 -17.26 -4.61
CA GLU A 126 -3.51 -16.64 -5.48
C GLU A 126 -2.85 -15.43 -4.81
N LEU A 127 -3.63 -14.58 -4.15
CA LEU A 127 -3.12 -13.43 -3.40
C LEU A 127 -2.27 -13.85 -2.18
N ALA A 128 -2.67 -14.89 -1.46
CA ALA A 128 -1.87 -15.45 -0.37
C ALA A 128 -0.50 -15.93 -0.90
N ASN A 129 -0.47 -16.57 -2.06
CA ASN A 129 0.80 -16.94 -2.69
C ASN A 129 1.67 -15.73 -3.01
N LEU A 130 1.11 -14.58 -3.41
CA LEU A 130 1.89 -13.36 -3.62
C LEU A 130 2.55 -12.89 -2.31
N VAL A 131 1.80 -12.85 -1.20
CA VAL A 131 2.33 -12.45 0.12
C VAL A 131 3.44 -13.39 0.60
N PHE A 132 3.30 -14.70 0.36
CA PHE A 132 4.28 -15.69 0.82
C PHE A 132 5.38 -16.02 -0.21
N SER A 133 5.26 -15.58 -1.47
CA SER A 133 6.26 -15.85 -2.52
C SER A 133 7.66 -15.28 -2.26
N PRO A 134 7.85 -14.11 -1.61
CA PRO A 134 9.19 -13.60 -1.31
C PRO A 134 9.97 -14.55 -0.38
N PHE A 135 9.29 -15.28 0.51
CA PHE A 135 9.91 -16.19 1.48
C PHE A 135 10.45 -17.49 0.87
N ILE A 136 10.06 -17.86 -0.35
CA ILE A 136 10.51 -19.11 -0.99
C ILE A 136 11.82 -18.90 -1.76
N SER A 137 12.11 -17.68 -2.20
CA SER A 137 13.30 -17.36 -3.01
C SER A 137 14.60 -17.25 -2.21
N GLU A 138 14.53 -17.12 -0.88
CA GLU A 138 15.71 -16.98 0.00
C GLU A 138 16.20 -18.29 0.64
N GLN A 139 15.68 -19.46 0.22
CA GLN A 139 16.09 -20.77 0.77
C GLN A 139 16.77 -21.74 -0.22
N ILE A 140 17.41 -21.25 -1.28
CA ILE A 140 18.23 -22.10 -2.20
C ILE A 140 19.65 -21.58 -2.31
#